data_AF-A0AA84ZM70-F1
#
_entry.id   AF-A0AA84ZM70-F1
#
_cell.length_a   1.000
_cell.length_b   1.000
_cell.length_c   1.000
_cell.angle_alpha   90.00
_cell.angle_beta   90.00
_cell.angle_gamma   90.00
#
_symmetry.space_group_name_H-M   'P 1'
#
loop_
_entity.id
_entity.type
_entity.pdbx_description
1 polymer ?
#
loop_
_entity_poly.entity_id
_entity_poly.type
_entity_poly.pdbx_seq_one_letter_code
_entity_poly.pdbx_strand_id
1 'polypeptide(L)'
;MTMAKSAVKKGRKRLTHQEDPKIRDGVVKLKEKLTSRQKQRLKKRFLKSDELVENRTPQKSSDSVPATQSGFLENDGDELMVDDFGRLSDLEEDIETNADSVGPVNEKEDMITNLTSEDAIGKSAMDSSTLDQRIRNWLYILSDFKNRAPADLSRSLCVRTLISDLCSRYSYNQFLMVKLLDLFPKEIVEVLEANEVDRPVTIRTNTLKTRRRELAQALINRGVNLDPLEPWSKVGLVVYSSQVPLGATPEYLAGHYILQGASSMLPVIALSPQLGERILDLCAAPGGKTTYIAQLMKNTGTIFANEINPSRAKALLGNCHRMGVTNTVICTENGRKFPNIMSNFDRVLVDAPCSGTGIIAKDPSVKTTKNNDEIQKCVELQKRLLVAAIDSCKVGGYVVYSTCSILVEENENVVNFALRRRKVRLEETKLFGEKGFTAFKGYQFHPHMVRVRRFYPHKHNVDGFFVAKMKKLAAATKEKKVS
;
A
#
# COMPACT_ATOMS: atom_id res chain seq x y z
N MET A 1 -13.37 19.90 57.18
CA MET A 1 -14.19 19.81 55.97
C MET A 1 -13.26 19.97 54.78
N THR A 2 -12.49 18.97 54.36
CA THR A 2 -12.80 17.56 54.02
C THR A 2 -13.40 17.45 52.61
N MET A 3 -12.90 16.47 51.84
CA MET A 3 -13.21 16.10 50.44
C MET A 3 -12.38 16.94 49.45
N ALA A 4 -11.36 16.44 48.73
CA ALA A 4 -11.28 15.16 48.05
C ALA A 4 -9.84 14.61 48.05
N LYS A 5 -9.52 13.79 49.05
CA LYS A 5 -8.47 12.76 49.00
C LYS A 5 -9.18 11.41 49.01
N SER A 6 -9.59 10.90 47.85
CA SER A 6 -9.95 9.49 47.65
C SER A 6 -10.11 9.21 46.16
N ALA A 7 -9.76 8.00 45.73
CA ALA A 7 -9.98 7.40 44.41
C ALA A 7 -8.84 7.44 43.37
N VAL A 8 -7.61 7.07 43.74
CA VAL A 8 -6.73 6.31 42.82
C VAL A 8 -5.91 5.28 43.62
N LYS A 9 -6.56 4.25 44.17
CA LYS A 9 -5.87 3.09 44.72
C LYS A 9 -6.79 1.86 44.69
N LYS A 10 -6.76 1.12 43.59
CA LYS A 10 -7.01 -0.33 43.49
C LYS A 10 -6.94 -0.77 42.02
N GLY A 11 -6.09 -1.78 41.74
CA GLY A 11 -6.22 -2.60 40.53
C GLY A 11 -5.13 -2.52 39.46
N ARG A 12 -3.85 -2.67 39.80
CA ARG A 12 -2.83 -3.15 38.84
C ARG A 12 -2.05 -4.31 39.46
N LYS A 13 -2.59 -5.52 39.31
CA LYS A 13 -1.81 -6.76 39.51
C LYS A 13 -0.76 -6.81 38.38
N ARG A 14 0.52 -6.71 38.76
CA ARG A 14 1.66 -7.00 37.88
C ARG A 14 1.69 -8.52 37.63
N LEU A 15 1.58 -8.93 36.37
CA LEU A 15 2.09 -10.22 35.91
C LEU A 15 3.59 -10.02 35.65
N THR A 16 4.42 -10.51 36.57
CA THR A 16 5.86 -10.62 36.36
C THR A 16 6.14 -11.91 35.61
N HIS A 17 6.42 -11.84 34.31
CA HIS A 17 7.18 -12.90 33.64
C HIS A 17 8.64 -12.75 34.08
N GLN A 18 9.13 -13.70 34.88
CA GLN A 18 10.56 -13.89 35.07
C GLN A 18 11.13 -14.46 33.77
N GLU A 19 11.80 -13.63 32.99
CA GLU A 19 12.65 -14.09 31.88
C GLU A 19 14.02 -14.53 32.43
N ASP A 20 14.50 -15.67 31.94
CA ASP A 20 15.71 -16.35 32.38
C ASP A 20 16.99 -15.48 32.13
N PRO A 21 17.80 -15.17 33.17
CA PRO A 21 18.94 -14.24 33.06
C PRO A 21 20.01 -14.65 32.04
N LYS A 22 20.10 -15.93 31.66
CA LYS A 22 21.02 -16.41 30.61
C LYS A 22 20.60 -15.96 29.20
N ILE A 23 19.31 -15.75 28.96
CA ILE A 23 18.77 -15.27 27.67
C ILE A 23 19.08 -13.77 27.50
N ARG A 24 18.97 -12.99 28.58
CA ARG A 24 19.30 -11.55 28.58
C ARG A 24 20.76 -11.29 28.21
N ASP A 25 21.68 -12.05 28.78
CA ASP A 25 23.12 -11.95 28.48
C ASP A 25 23.47 -12.42 27.06
N GLY A 26 22.78 -13.45 26.56
CA GLY A 26 22.90 -13.90 25.17
C GLY A 26 22.45 -12.84 24.16
N VAL A 27 21.31 -12.18 24.44
CA VAL A 27 20.74 -11.12 23.59
C VAL A 27 21.59 -9.85 23.61
N VAL A 28 22.18 -9.47 24.75
CA VAL A 28 23.09 -8.32 24.85
C VAL A 28 24.38 -8.57 24.06
N LYS A 29 25.01 -9.75 24.22
CA LYS A 29 26.23 -10.11 23.46
C LYS A 29 25.97 -10.26 21.95
N LEU A 30 24.79 -10.71 21.55
CA LEU A 30 24.37 -10.72 20.14
C LEU A 30 24.18 -9.31 19.58
N LYS A 31 23.57 -8.39 20.35
CA LYS A 31 23.38 -6.99 19.96
C LYS A 31 24.70 -6.23 19.77
N GLU A 32 25.72 -6.49 20.60
CA GLU A 32 27.06 -5.89 20.46
C GLU A 32 27.87 -6.46 19.26
N LYS A 33 27.74 -7.78 18.99
CA LYS A 33 28.35 -8.41 17.81
C LYS A 33 27.67 -7.98 16.50
N LEU A 34 26.36 -7.71 16.53
CA LEU A 34 25.61 -7.19 15.39
C LEU A 34 26.02 -5.75 15.05
N THR A 35 26.14 -4.88 16.05
CA THR A 35 26.53 -3.47 15.85
C THR A 35 27.95 -3.28 15.33
N SER A 36 28.91 -4.09 15.77
CA SER A 36 30.30 -4.07 15.26
C SER A 36 30.41 -4.54 13.81
N ARG A 37 29.73 -5.63 13.44
CA ARG A 37 29.63 -6.10 12.03
C ARG A 37 28.85 -5.13 11.13
N GLN A 38 27.85 -4.44 11.67
CA GLN A 38 27.09 -3.40 10.96
C GLN A 38 27.96 -2.17 10.65
N LYS A 39 28.78 -1.69 11.59
CA LYS A 39 29.73 -0.58 11.35
C LYS A 39 30.75 -0.89 10.24
N GLN A 40 31.26 -2.13 10.18
CA GLN A 40 32.15 -2.57 9.09
C GLN A 40 31.43 -2.69 7.73
N ARG A 41 30.17 -3.14 7.73
CA ARG A 41 29.33 -3.20 6.51
C ARG A 41 28.96 -1.81 5.99
N LEU A 42 28.71 -0.84 6.88
CA LEU A 42 28.49 0.57 6.54
C LEU A 42 29.68 1.13 5.75
N LYS A 43 30.92 0.95 6.25
CA LYS A 43 32.11 1.48 5.56
C LYS A 43 32.26 0.91 4.15
N LYS A 44 32.02 -0.40 3.97
CA LYS A 44 32.11 -1.07 2.66
C LYS A 44 30.97 -0.74 1.68
N ARG A 45 29.73 -0.56 2.16
CA ARG A 45 28.59 -0.22 1.28
C ARG A 45 28.60 1.24 0.82
N PHE A 46 29.06 2.16 1.66
CA PHE A 46 29.16 3.57 1.29
C PHE A 46 30.24 3.84 0.23
N LEU A 47 31.37 3.13 0.27
CA LEU A 47 32.43 3.25 -0.75
C LEU A 47 31.99 2.69 -2.12
N LYS A 48 31.19 1.61 -2.12
CA LYS A 48 30.77 0.94 -3.37
C LYS A 48 29.71 1.71 -4.18
N SER A 49 29.01 2.65 -3.56
CA SER A 49 28.07 3.53 -4.27
C SER A 49 28.77 4.67 -5.01
N ASP A 50 30.02 4.98 -4.68
CA ASP A 50 30.77 6.09 -5.28
C ASP A 50 31.45 5.70 -6.61
N GLU A 51 31.90 4.44 -6.77
CA GLU A 51 32.53 3.96 -8.03
C GLU A 51 31.57 3.89 -9.23
N LEU A 52 30.25 3.83 -8.99
CA LEU A 52 29.24 3.78 -10.04
C LEU A 52 28.88 5.18 -10.62
N VAL A 53 29.48 6.25 -10.08
CA VAL A 53 29.13 7.64 -10.43
C VAL A 53 30.10 8.26 -11.44
N GLU A 54 31.33 7.76 -11.59
CA GLU A 54 32.33 8.40 -12.45
C GLU A 54 32.35 7.93 -13.91
N ASN A 55 31.68 6.82 -14.26
CA ASN A 55 31.69 6.29 -15.63
C ASN A 55 30.29 6.29 -16.26
N ARG A 56 29.90 7.40 -16.91
CA ARG A 56 28.98 7.43 -18.08
C ARG A 56 28.79 8.85 -18.62
N THR A 57 29.48 9.18 -19.70
CA THR A 57 29.16 10.27 -20.65
C THR A 57 28.08 9.82 -21.65
N PRO A 58 27.23 10.73 -22.18
CA PRO A 58 26.13 10.36 -23.06
C PRO A 58 26.52 10.41 -24.55
N GLN A 59 26.31 9.31 -25.28
CA GLN A 59 26.36 9.26 -26.75
C GLN A 59 24.94 9.38 -27.37
N LYS A 60 24.88 10.10 -28.49
CA LYS A 60 23.71 10.33 -29.37
C LYS A 60 23.58 9.24 -30.43
N SER A 61 22.33 8.89 -30.80
CA SER A 61 21.90 8.35 -32.11
C SER A 61 20.35 8.36 -32.12
N SER A 62 19.63 9.17 -32.89
CA SER A 62 19.29 9.11 -34.33
C SER A 62 18.61 7.80 -34.80
N ASP A 63 17.43 8.02 -35.39
CA ASP A 63 16.78 7.28 -36.49
C ASP A 63 15.58 6.33 -36.24
N SER A 64 14.44 6.87 -36.71
CA SER A 64 13.43 6.32 -37.63
C SER A 64 12.54 5.13 -37.26
N VAL A 65 11.24 5.41 -37.41
CA VAL A 65 10.06 4.53 -37.43
C VAL A 65 9.90 3.91 -38.83
N PRO A 66 9.21 2.76 -38.95
CA PRO A 66 8.10 2.72 -39.90
C PRO A 66 6.80 2.18 -39.30
N ALA A 67 5.72 2.72 -39.85
CA ALA A 67 4.33 2.45 -39.55
C ALA A 67 3.81 1.21 -40.30
N THR A 68 2.81 0.54 -39.72
CA THR A 68 1.84 -0.27 -40.48
C THR A 68 0.45 -0.11 -39.88
N GLN A 69 -0.48 0.25 -40.77
CA GLN A 69 -1.93 0.37 -40.58
C GLN A 69 -2.61 -1.00 -40.72
N SER A 70 -3.68 -1.19 -39.95
CA SER A 70 -4.93 -1.90 -40.33
C SER A 70 -5.87 -1.69 -39.13
N GLY A 71 -7.08 -1.17 -39.23
CA GLY A 71 -8.13 -1.41 -40.22
C GLY A 71 -9.36 -1.84 -39.40
N PHE A 72 -10.43 -1.05 -39.48
CA PHE A 72 -11.63 -1.03 -38.64
C PHE A 72 -12.45 -2.33 -38.66
N LEU A 73 -13.32 -2.52 -37.64
CA LEU A 73 -14.77 -2.60 -37.84
C LEU A 73 -15.51 -2.43 -36.48
N GLU A 74 -16.52 -1.59 -36.52
CA GLU A 74 -17.51 -1.28 -35.48
C GLU A 74 -18.54 -2.41 -35.36
N ASN A 75 -19.12 -2.58 -34.16
CA ASN A 75 -20.53 -2.87 -34.07
C ASN A 75 -21.08 -2.40 -32.73
N ASP A 76 -22.10 -1.55 -32.81
CA ASP A 76 -22.91 -1.05 -31.71
C ASP A 76 -23.88 -2.11 -31.20
N GLY A 77 -24.27 -1.98 -29.93
CA GLY A 77 -25.27 -2.82 -29.28
C GLY A 77 -25.44 -2.41 -27.82
N ASP A 78 -26.16 -1.31 -27.59
CA ASP A 78 -26.75 -0.98 -26.30
C ASP A 78 -27.91 -1.95 -26.01
N GLU A 79 -27.91 -2.59 -24.84
CA GLU A 79 -29.11 -2.77 -23.98
C GLU A 79 -28.77 -3.43 -22.62
N LEU A 80 -29.10 -2.68 -21.55
CA LEU A 80 -29.66 -3.06 -20.23
C LEU A 80 -29.08 -4.24 -19.41
N MET A 81 -28.74 -3.97 -18.13
CA MET A 81 -29.54 -4.36 -16.95
C MET A 81 -28.86 -3.95 -15.63
N VAL A 82 -29.70 -3.55 -14.69
CA VAL A 82 -29.43 -3.21 -13.28
C VAL A 82 -29.86 -4.41 -12.43
N ASP A 83 -29.17 -4.61 -11.29
CA ASP A 83 -29.43 -5.58 -10.21
C ASP A 83 -29.20 -7.08 -10.52
N ASP A 84 -28.33 -7.75 -9.75
CA ASP A 84 -28.73 -8.67 -8.66
C ASP A 84 -27.53 -9.51 -8.13
N PHE A 85 -27.36 -9.44 -6.81
CA PHE A 85 -26.91 -10.44 -5.84
C PHE A 85 -25.61 -11.26 -5.96
N GLY A 86 -25.05 -11.47 -4.77
CA GLY A 86 -23.87 -12.27 -4.55
C GLY A 86 -24.10 -13.76 -4.71
N ARG A 87 -23.05 -14.44 -5.16
CA ARG A 87 -22.87 -15.88 -4.97
C ARG A 87 -21.41 -16.15 -4.61
N LEU A 88 -21.28 -16.93 -3.55
CA LEU A 88 -20.08 -17.52 -2.99
C LEU A 88 -19.67 -18.76 -3.81
N SER A 89 -19.70 -18.68 -5.14
CA SER A 89 -19.51 -19.84 -6.05
C SER A 89 -18.17 -19.88 -6.78
N ASP A 90 -17.44 -18.78 -6.90
CA ASP A 90 -16.36 -18.74 -7.91
C ASP A 90 -14.97 -19.10 -7.34
N LEU A 91 -14.92 -20.10 -6.46
CA LEU A 91 -13.69 -20.63 -5.82
C LEU A 91 -13.09 -21.84 -6.57
N GLU A 92 -13.51 -22.09 -7.81
CA GLU A 92 -13.47 -23.45 -8.37
C GLU A 92 -12.27 -23.84 -9.24
N GLU A 93 -11.40 -22.93 -9.74
CA GLU A 93 -10.45 -23.38 -10.80
C GLU A 93 -8.93 -23.17 -10.59
N ASP A 94 -8.43 -22.39 -9.63
CA ASP A 94 -7.02 -21.97 -9.69
C ASP A 94 -6.07 -22.57 -8.62
N ILE A 95 -6.05 -23.90 -8.41
CA ILE A 95 -4.93 -24.54 -7.65
C ILE A 95 -4.62 -25.96 -8.16
N GLU A 96 -3.92 -26.08 -9.29
CA GLU A 96 -3.12 -27.26 -9.61
C GLU A 96 -1.73 -26.81 -10.09
N THR A 97 -0.67 -27.12 -9.32
CA THR A 97 0.67 -27.53 -9.78
C THR A 97 1.69 -27.56 -8.61
N ASN A 98 2.20 -28.77 -8.37
CA ASN A 98 3.44 -29.24 -7.75
C ASN A 98 3.85 -28.80 -6.32
N ALA A 99 3.92 -29.84 -5.49
CA ALA A 99 4.50 -29.90 -4.16
C ALA A 99 5.97 -30.33 -4.21
N ASP A 100 6.74 -29.96 -3.16
CA ASP A 100 7.79 -30.84 -2.66
C ASP A 100 8.08 -30.64 -1.16
N SER A 101 8.15 -31.79 -0.47
CA SER A 101 8.79 -32.11 0.83
C SER A 101 8.24 -31.50 2.14
N VAL A 102 7.56 -32.32 2.95
CA VAL A 102 7.93 -32.75 4.34
C VAL A 102 7.08 -34.00 4.68
N GLY A 103 7.72 -35.05 5.23
CA GLY A 103 7.17 -36.40 5.42
C GLY A 103 6.11 -36.57 6.53
N PRO A 104 5.46 -37.75 6.62
CA PRO A 104 4.25 -37.94 7.42
C PRO A 104 4.57 -38.30 8.87
N VAL A 105 3.84 -37.72 9.82
CA VAL A 105 3.69 -38.24 11.18
C VAL A 105 2.27 -38.79 11.32
N ASN A 106 2.18 -39.99 11.87
CA ASN A 106 1.02 -40.88 11.81
C ASN A 106 0.14 -40.68 13.07
N GLU A 107 -0.94 -39.89 12.96
CA GLU A 107 -1.95 -39.68 14.01
C GLU A 107 -3.36 -39.54 13.38
N LYS A 108 -3.77 -40.51 12.57
CA LYS A 108 -5.01 -40.43 11.77
C LYS A 108 -6.32 -40.73 12.53
N GLU A 109 -6.26 -41.30 13.73
CA GLU A 109 -7.48 -41.81 14.40
C GLU A 109 -7.98 -40.95 15.57
N ASP A 110 -7.12 -40.18 16.24
CA ASP A 110 -7.55 -39.36 17.40
C ASP A 110 -8.03 -37.94 17.04
N MET A 111 -7.87 -37.52 15.78
CA MET A 111 -8.27 -36.16 15.33
C MET A 111 -9.78 -36.03 15.06
N ILE A 112 -10.46 -37.13 14.76
CA ILE A 112 -11.82 -37.11 14.19
C ILE A 112 -12.90 -36.92 15.27
N THR A 113 -12.69 -37.43 16.48
CA THR A 113 -13.69 -37.38 17.56
C THR A 113 -13.90 -35.99 18.14
N ASN A 114 -12.96 -35.06 17.94
CA ASN A 114 -13.08 -33.66 18.39
C ASN A 114 -13.63 -32.70 17.32
N LEU A 115 -13.94 -33.18 16.12
CA LEU A 115 -14.34 -32.34 14.97
C LEU A 115 -15.84 -32.41 14.63
N THR A 116 -16.60 -33.36 15.19
CA THR A 116 -18.00 -33.63 14.82
C THR A 116 -19.03 -33.40 15.92
N SER A 117 -18.65 -32.89 17.10
CA SER A 117 -19.65 -32.52 18.10
C SER A 117 -20.26 -31.15 17.75
N GLU A 118 -21.51 -31.17 17.28
CA GLU A 118 -22.34 -29.98 17.04
C GLU A 118 -22.70 -29.19 18.33
N ASP A 119 -22.18 -29.58 19.50
CA ASP A 119 -22.44 -28.93 20.78
C ASP A 119 -21.20 -28.18 21.32
N ALA A 120 -20.91 -27.00 20.75
CA ALA A 120 -20.04 -26.02 21.42
C ALA A 120 -20.35 -24.57 20.99
N ILE A 121 -21.62 -24.17 20.99
CA ILE A 121 -21.99 -22.75 21.13
C ILE A 121 -21.83 -22.39 22.61
N GLY A 122 -20.58 -22.31 23.06
CA GLY A 122 -20.20 -21.92 24.40
C GLY A 122 -18.96 -21.05 24.30
N LYS A 123 -19.07 -19.78 24.68
CA LYS A 123 -17.97 -18.82 24.81
C LYS A 123 -16.98 -19.29 25.88
N SER A 124 -16.16 -20.27 25.54
CA SER A 124 -14.89 -20.56 26.17
C SER A 124 -13.84 -20.00 25.20
N ALA A 125 -13.01 -19.08 25.68
CA ALA A 125 -11.88 -18.61 24.88
C ALA A 125 -10.97 -19.81 24.60
N MET A 126 -11.11 -20.43 23.43
CA MET A 126 -10.20 -21.46 22.95
C MET A 126 -8.78 -20.93 23.05
N ASP A 127 -7.87 -21.77 23.52
CA ASP A 127 -6.45 -21.43 23.61
C ASP A 127 -5.92 -21.04 22.21
N SER A 128 -5.11 -19.97 22.17
CA SER A 128 -4.55 -19.43 20.91
C SER A 128 -3.74 -20.50 20.18
N SER A 129 -3.11 -21.41 20.91
CA SER A 129 -2.34 -22.52 20.35
C SER A 129 -3.22 -23.53 19.59
N THR A 130 -4.38 -23.87 20.15
CA THR A 130 -5.36 -24.79 19.53
C THR A 130 -5.99 -24.17 18.28
N LEU A 131 -6.28 -22.86 18.33
CA LEU A 131 -6.77 -22.12 17.15
C LEU A 131 -5.72 -22.09 16.03
N ASP A 132 -4.46 -21.82 16.37
CA ASP A 132 -3.37 -21.80 15.37
C ASP A 132 -3.17 -23.18 14.72
N GLN A 133 -3.29 -24.27 15.48
CA GLN A 133 -3.23 -25.62 14.94
C GLN A 133 -4.42 -25.95 14.04
N ARG A 134 -5.64 -25.55 14.43
CA ARG A 134 -6.85 -25.74 13.62
C ARG A 134 -6.76 -24.99 12.28
N ILE A 135 -6.29 -23.74 12.30
CA ILE A 135 -6.06 -22.94 11.09
C ILE A 135 -5.07 -23.65 10.16
N ARG A 136 -3.94 -24.15 10.68
CA ARG A 136 -2.95 -24.90 9.89
C ARG A 136 -3.54 -26.15 9.26
N ASN A 137 -4.34 -26.91 10.01
CA ASN A 137 -5.00 -28.12 9.51
C ASN A 137 -5.97 -27.78 8.36
N TRP A 138 -6.78 -26.74 8.51
CA TRP A 138 -7.69 -26.31 7.45
C TRP A 138 -6.96 -25.87 6.19
N LEU A 139 -5.87 -25.10 6.32
CA LEU A 139 -5.05 -24.69 5.17
C LEU A 139 -4.38 -25.89 4.51
N TYR A 140 -3.90 -26.86 5.30
CA TYR A 140 -3.34 -28.11 4.79
C TYR A 140 -4.37 -28.92 3.97
N ILE A 141 -5.60 -29.08 4.48
CA ILE A 141 -6.68 -29.77 3.77
C ILE A 141 -7.07 -29.00 2.49
N LEU A 142 -7.24 -27.67 2.58
CA LEU A 142 -7.69 -26.86 1.43
C LEU A 142 -6.67 -26.78 0.30
N SER A 143 -5.38 -26.92 0.60
CA SER A 143 -4.31 -26.89 -0.41
C SER A 143 -4.34 -28.07 -1.38
N ASP A 144 -4.90 -29.22 -0.98
CA ASP A 144 -5.13 -30.38 -1.84
C ASP A 144 -6.39 -31.12 -1.38
N PHE A 145 -7.54 -30.49 -1.62
CA PHE A 145 -8.82 -30.95 -1.10
C PHE A 145 -9.23 -32.31 -1.67
N LYS A 146 -8.92 -32.58 -2.94
CA LYS A 146 -9.26 -33.85 -3.61
C LYS A 146 -8.65 -35.06 -2.88
N ASN A 147 -7.42 -34.92 -2.37
CA ASN A 147 -6.69 -36.02 -1.75
C ASN A 147 -6.72 -36.02 -0.22
N ARG A 148 -6.98 -34.85 0.41
CA ARG A 148 -6.84 -34.68 1.88
C ARG A 148 -8.16 -34.51 2.61
N ALA A 149 -9.26 -34.20 1.91
CA ALA A 149 -10.55 -34.04 2.56
C ALA A 149 -11.15 -35.41 2.93
N PRO A 150 -11.75 -35.54 4.13
CA PRO A 150 -12.62 -36.66 4.44
C PRO A 150 -13.80 -36.73 3.47
N ALA A 151 -14.33 -37.94 3.22
CA ALA A 151 -15.38 -38.19 2.23
C ALA A 151 -16.66 -37.36 2.46
N ASP A 152 -17.00 -37.06 3.71
CA ASP A 152 -18.23 -36.33 4.08
C ASP A 152 -18.02 -34.81 4.26
N LEU A 153 -16.80 -34.30 4.06
CA LEU A 153 -16.49 -32.89 4.30
C LEU A 153 -16.78 -32.04 3.07
N SER A 154 -17.67 -31.05 3.20
CA SER A 154 -17.89 -30.04 2.16
C SER A 154 -16.79 -28.97 2.18
N ARG A 155 -16.24 -28.63 1.00
CA ARG A 155 -15.26 -27.53 0.85
C ARG A 155 -15.81 -26.20 1.36
N SER A 156 -17.11 -25.94 1.13
CA SER A 156 -17.76 -24.70 1.57
C SER A 156 -17.82 -24.58 3.09
N LEU A 157 -18.03 -25.70 3.79
CA LEU A 157 -18.00 -25.76 5.25
C LEU A 157 -16.59 -25.51 5.78
N CYS A 158 -15.58 -26.16 5.18
CA CYS A 158 -14.17 -25.97 5.54
C CYS A 158 -13.74 -24.49 5.42
N VAL A 159 -14.08 -23.84 4.31
CA VAL A 159 -13.77 -22.43 4.09
C VAL A 159 -14.48 -21.53 5.09
N ARG A 160 -15.76 -21.79 5.40
CA ARG A 160 -16.54 -21.02 6.37
C ARG A 160 -15.94 -21.11 7.77
N THR A 161 -15.56 -22.31 8.21
CA THR A 161 -14.94 -22.55 9.52
C THR A 161 -13.56 -21.89 9.58
N LEU A 162 -12.74 -22.02 8.54
CA LEU A 162 -11.45 -21.32 8.46
C LEU A 162 -11.61 -19.81 8.59
N ILE A 163 -12.58 -19.20 7.89
CA ILE A 163 -12.85 -17.77 7.99
C ILE A 163 -13.21 -17.39 9.44
N SER A 164 -14.07 -18.17 10.10
CA SER A 164 -14.45 -17.93 11.50
C SER A 164 -13.24 -17.99 12.45
N ASP A 165 -12.35 -18.96 12.23
CA ASP A 165 -11.14 -19.15 13.03
C ASP A 165 -10.16 -17.99 12.84
N LEU A 166 -9.91 -17.59 11.60
CA LEU A 166 -9.05 -16.45 11.27
C LEU A 166 -9.62 -15.13 11.81
N CYS A 167 -10.94 -14.92 11.70
CA CYS A 167 -11.60 -13.74 12.28
C CYS A 167 -11.41 -13.70 13.79
N SER A 168 -11.57 -14.84 14.47
CA SER A 168 -11.41 -14.95 15.92
C SER A 168 -9.95 -14.73 16.34
N ARG A 169 -8.99 -15.29 15.61
CA ARG A 169 -7.55 -15.23 15.92
C ARG A 169 -6.93 -13.86 15.71
N TYR A 170 -7.34 -13.13 14.66
CA TYR A 170 -6.75 -11.84 14.27
C TYR A 170 -7.68 -10.64 14.48
N SER A 171 -8.89 -10.87 15.03
CA SER A 171 -9.90 -9.84 15.29
C SER A 171 -10.34 -9.06 14.04
N TYR A 172 -10.50 -9.77 12.91
CA TYR A 172 -11.03 -9.21 11.66
C TYR A 172 -12.55 -9.39 11.59
N ASN A 173 -13.21 -8.51 10.85
CA ASN A 173 -14.58 -8.77 10.43
C ASN A 173 -14.61 -9.80 9.28
N GLN A 174 -15.76 -10.45 9.13
CA GLN A 174 -15.94 -11.51 8.14
C GLN A 174 -15.78 -10.99 6.70
N PHE A 175 -16.27 -9.78 6.43
CA PHE A 175 -16.20 -9.16 5.09
C PHE A 175 -14.76 -9.02 4.61
N LEU A 176 -13.89 -8.41 5.43
CA LEU A 176 -12.50 -8.17 5.05
C LEU A 176 -11.72 -9.49 5.01
N MET A 177 -12.00 -10.42 5.92
CA MET A 177 -11.35 -11.73 5.90
C MET A 177 -11.62 -12.50 4.61
N VAL A 178 -12.87 -12.50 4.12
CA VAL A 178 -13.22 -13.08 2.81
C VAL A 178 -12.40 -12.42 1.70
N LYS A 179 -12.35 -11.08 1.66
CA LYS A 179 -11.58 -10.34 0.64
C LYS A 179 -10.07 -10.63 0.70
N LEU A 180 -9.51 -10.81 1.88
CA LEU A 180 -8.09 -11.17 2.04
C LEU A 180 -7.82 -12.60 1.59
N LEU A 181 -8.69 -13.55 1.96
CA LEU A 181 -8.57 -14.94 1.54
C LEU A 181 -8.70 -15.07 0.02
N ASP A 182 -9.55 -14.27 -0.60
CA ASP A 182 -9.72 -14.18 -2.04
C ASP A 182 -8.45 -13.70 -2.76
N LEU A 183 -7.73 -12.76 -2.16
CA LEU A 183 -6.49 -12.21 -2.72
C LEU A 183 -5.28 -13.11 -2.47
N PHE A 184 -5.25 -13.81 -1.33
CA PHE A 184 -4.09 -14.57 -0.86
C PHE A 184 -4.48 -15.95 -0.34
N PRO A 185 -5.06 -16.83 -1.17
CA PRO A 185 -5.55 -18.13 -0.69
C PRO A 185 -4.45 -19.00 -0.09
N LYS A 186 -3.21 -18.89 -0.60
CA LYS A 186 -2.05 -19.66 -0.15
C LYS A 186 -1.20 -18.94 0.91
N GLU A 187 -1.26 -17.61 0.95
CA GLU A 187 -0.36 -16.75 1.75
C GLU A 187 -1.13 -16.01 2.86
N ILE A 188 -2.38 -16.40 3.17
CA ILE A 188 -3.27 -15.64 4.05
C ILE A 188 -2.67 -15.42 5.44
N VAL A 189 -2.02 -16.43 6.03
CA VAL A 189 -1.40 -16.33 7.35
C VAL A 189 -0.25 -15.34 7.34
N GLU A 190 0.61 -15.39 6.32
CA GLU A 190 1.75 -14.48 6.18
C GLU A 190 1.29 -13.02 6.07
N VAL A 191 0.20 -12.77 5.32
CA VAL A 191 -0.40 -11.44 5.19
C VAL A 191 -0.94 -10.94 6.52
N LEU A 192 -1.66 -11.79 7.25
CA LEU A 192 -2.25 -11.44 8.54
C LEU A 192 -1.14 -11.16 9.58
N GLU A 193 -0.14 -12.03 9.68
CA GLU A 193 1.01 -11.83 10.56
C GLU A 193 1.79 -10.55 10.21
N ALA A 194 2.00 -10.28 8.92
CA ALA A 194 2.67 -9.07 8.46
C ALA A 194 1.88 -7.77 8.73
N ASN A 195 0.57 -7.88 9.01
CA ASN A 195 -0.28 -6.77 9.43
C ASN A 195 -0.32 -6.57 10.95
N GLU A 196 0.11 -7.56 11.75
CA GLU A 196 0.24 -7.43 13.21
C GLU A 196 1.61 -6.84 13.63
N VAL A 197 2.60 -6.86 12.74
CA VAL A 197 3.93 -6.33 13.01
C VAL A 197 4.01 -4.86 12.66
N ASP A 198 4.30 -4.03 13.67
CA ASP A 198 4.60 -2.61 13.48
C ASP A 198 5.78 -2.42 12.53
N ARG A 199 5.58 -1.60 11.50
CA ARG A 199 6.64 -1.31 10.54
C ARG A 199 7.58 -0.23 11.06
N PRO A 200 8.89 -0.36 10.81
CA PRO A 200 9.85 0.70 11.13
C PRO A 200 9.43 2.05 10.57
N VAL A 201 9.65 3.10 11.34
CA VAL A 201 9.33 4.47 10.92
C VAL A 201 10.24 4.86 9.77
N THR A 202 9.67 5.37 8.68
CA THR A 202 10.43 5.87 7.54
C THR A 202 10.35 7.38 7.45
N ILE A 203 11.47 8.00 7.07
CA ILE A 203 11.58 9.45 6.87
C ILE A 203 12.06 9.74 5.45
N ARG A 204 11.57 10.84 4.87
CA ARG A 204 12.04 11.35 3.58
C ARG A 204 12.92 12.57 3.81
N THR A 205 14.17 12.49 3.34
CA THR A 205 15.08 13.64 3.29
C THR A 205 14.56 14.70 2.33
N ASN A 206 14.55 15.96 2.76
CA ASN A 206 14.28 17.12 1.91
C ASN A 206 15.54 17.57 1.17
N THR A 207 15.69 17.17 -0.09
CA THR A 207 16.87 17.53 -0.89
C THR A 207 16.90 19.00 -1.33
N LEU A 208 15.88 19.80 -1.01
CA LEU A 208 15.94 21.26 -1.17
C LEU A 208 16.82 21.91 -0.10
N LYS A 209 16.95 21.30 1.09
CA LYS A 209 17.64 21.89 2.24
C LYS A 209 18.91 21.14 2.66
N THR A 210 18.97 19.83 2.48
CA THR A 210 20.12 19.03 2.92
C THR A 210 20.31 17.77 2.07
N ARG A 211 21.50 17.19 2.12
CA ARG A 211 21.78 15.89 1.51
C ARG A 211 21.43 14.76 2.49
N ARG A 212 20.97 13.62 1.96
CA ARG A 212 20.61 12.44 2.79
C ARG A 212 21.72 11.99 3.73
N ARG A 213 22.98 12.06 3.27
CA ARG A 213 24.16 11.68 4.06
C ARG A 213 24.38 12.62 5.25
N GLU A 214 24.24 13.92 5.04
CA GLU A 214 24.39 14.94 6.09
C GLU A 214 23.28 14.79 7.13
N LEU A 215 22.03 14.62 6.68
CA LEU A 215 20.91 14.36 7.56
C LEU A 215 21.11 13.08 8.39
N ALA A 216 21.53 12.00 7.74
CA ALA A 216 21.80 10.73 8.42
C ALA A 216 22.85 10.92 9.52
N GLN A 217 23.95 11.61 9.22
CA GLN A 217 24.99 11.89 10.22
C GLN A 217 24.48 12.74 11.38
N ALA A 218 23.70 13.79 11.11
CA ALA A 218 23.12 14.65 12.13
C ALA A 218 22.19 13.87 13.09
N LEU A 219 21.36 12.99 12.55
CA LEU A 219 20.45 12.15 13.34
C LEU A 219 21.21 11.06 14.12
N ILE A 220 22.24 10.44 13.54
CA ILE A 220 23.09 9.47 14.24
C ILE A 220 23.78 10.11 15.46
N ASN A 221 24.28 11.35 15.31
CA ASN A 221 24.90 12.10 16.40
C ASN A 221 23.92 12.39 17.56
N ARG A 222 22.60 12.36 17.30
CA ARG A 222 21.53 12.50 18.30
C ARG A 222 21.05 11.16 18.88
N GLY A 223 21.71 10.05 18.55
CA GLY A 223 21.32 8.72 19.03
C GLY A 223 20.15 8.09 18.27
N VAL A 224 19.92 8.50 17.01
CA VAL A 224 18.95 7.83 16.13
C VAL A 224 19.65 6.70 15.37
N ASN A 225 19.14 5.48 15.51
CA ASN A 225 19.59 4.34 14.73
C ASN A 225 18.79 4.25 13.44
N LEU A 226 19.46 4.51 12.32
CA LEU A 226 18.84 4.59 11.01
C LEU A 226 19.74 4.02 9.92
N ASP A 227 19.12 3.49 8.89
CA ASP A 227 19.79 3.04 7.68
C ASP A 227 19.15 3.69 6.44
N PRO A 228 19.88 3.75 5.31
CA PRO A 228 19.29 3.91 3.99
C PRO A 228 18.02 3.05 3.83
N LEU A 229 16.95 3.67 3.31
CA LEU A 229 15.87 2.87 2.73
C LEU A 229 16.43 2.04 1.57
N GLU A 230 15.71 0.97 1.23
CA GLU A 230 16.04 0.05 0.14
C GLU A 230 16.55 0.75 -1.15
N PRO A 231 17.34 0.04 -1.99
CA PRO A 231 18.11 0.65 -3.08
C PRO A 231 17.30 1.48 -4.09
N TRP A 232 15.98 1.26 -4.17
CA TRP A 232 15.08 2.00 -5.06
C TRP A 232 14.84 3.46 -4.61
N SER A 233 15.16 3.83 -3.37
CA SER A 233 14.99 5.21 -2.87
C SER A 233 16.34 5.89 -2.58
N LYS A 234 16.57 7.04 -3.23
CA LYS A 234 17.76 7.87 -2.97
C LYS A 234 17.62 8.81 -1.77
N VAL A 235 16.40 8.97 -1.24
CA VAL A 235 16.04 10.01 -0.25
C VAL A 235 15.49 9.43 1.05
N GLY A 236 15.04 8.18 1.03
CA GLY A 236 14.45 7.50 2.18
C GLY A 236 15.50 7.04 3.19
N LEU A 237 15.13 7.12 4.46
CA LEU A 237 15.85 6.53 5.60
C LEU A 237 14.84 5.74 6.44
N VAL A 238 15.25 4.57 6.92
CA VAL A 238 14.49 3.73 7.85
C VAL A 238 15.05 3.95 9.24
N VAL A 239 14.20 4.22 10.21
CA VAL A 239 14.57 4.41 11.61
C VAL A 239 14.15 3.18 12.40
N TYR A 240 15.13 2.49 12.99
CA TYR A 240 14.91 1.29 13.81
C TYR A 240 14.64 1.63 15.28
N SER A 241 15.32 2.65 15.78
CA SER A 241 15.14 3.11 17.15
C SER A 241 15.60 4.56 17.28
N SER A 242 14.93 5.34 18.13
CA SER A 242 15.30 6.71 18.41
C SER A 242 15.14 6.99 19.90
N GLN A 243 16.17 7.58 20.51
CA GLN A 243 16.09 8.08 21.89
C GLN A 243 15.41 9.45 21.96
N VAL A 244 15.30 10.14 20.82
CA VAL A 244 14.69 11.47 20.71
C VAL A 244 13.38 11.40 19.91
N PRO A 245 12.39 12.24 20.21
CA PRO A 245 11.16 12.31 19.43
C PRO A 245 11.45 12.85 18.02
N LEU A 246 11.27 12.01 17.00
CA LEU A 246 11.57 12.36 15.59
C LEU A 246 10.74 13.54 15.06
N GLY A 247 9.58 13.80 15.65
CA GLY A 247 8.70 14.92 15.29
C GLY A 247 9.03 16.24 16.00
N ALA A 248 10.07 16.28 16.83
CA ALA A 248 10.47 17.47 17.59
C ALA A 248 11.97 17.75 17.51
N THR A 249 12.70 17.10 16.60
CA THR A 249 14.11 17.41 16.37
C THR A 249 14.25 18.78 15.67
N PRO A 250 15.35 19.51 15.90
CA PRO A 250 15.64 20.74 15.16
C PRO A 250 15.64 20.53 13.65
N GLU A 251 16.12 19.39 13.17
CA GLU A 251 16.15 19.04 11.74
C GLU A 251 14.73 18.86 11.17
N TYR A 252 13.80 18.28 11.94
CA TYR A 252 12.40 18.18 11.54
C TYR A 252 11.72 19.55 11.49
N LEU A 253 11.92 20.37 12.53
CA LEU A 253 11.36 21.72 12.60
C LEU A 253 11.93 22.65 11.51
N ALA A 254 13.21 22.50 11.17
CA ALA A 254 13.85 23.18 10.05
C ALA A 254 13.41 22.64 8.68
N GLY A 255 12.63 21.56 8.63
CA GLY A 255 12.14 20.95 7.38
C GLY A 255 13.23 20.22 6.59
N HIS A 256 14.25 19.69 7.24
CA HIS A 256 15.27 18.84 6.61
C HIS A 256 14.72 17.46 6.24
N TYR A 257 13.64 17.03 6.90
CA TYR A 257 12.93 15.80 6.55
C TYR A 257 11.46 15.85 6.96
N ILE A 258 10.69 14.90 6.44
CA ILE A 258 9.31 14.64 6.83
C ILE A 258 9.12 13.16 7.17
N LEU A 259 8.29 12.86 8.16
CA LEU A 259 7.85 11.50 8.47
C LEU A 259 6.88 11.05 7.37
N GLN A 260 7.23 10.00 6.63
CA GLN A 260 6.44 9.55 5.48
C GLN A 260 6.69 8.06 5.24
N GLY A 261 5.61 7.28 5.09
CA GLY A 261 5.71 5.86 4.74
C GLY A 261 6.49 5.64 3.44
N ALA A 262 7.30 4.59 3.37
CA ALA A 262 8.09 4.24 2.18
C ALA A 262 7.20 4.15 0.92
N SER A 263 6.06 3.46 1.03
CA SER A 263 5.08 3.31 -0.05
C SER A 263 4.57 4.64 -0.61
N SER A 264 4.42 5.65 0.25
CA SER A 264 3.96 6.99 -0.15
C SER A 264 4.97 7.77 -1.02
N MET A 265 6.20 7.29 -1.19
CA MET A 265 7.18 7.87 -2.12
C MET A 265 6.99 7.35 -3.55
N LEU A 266 6.41 6.16 -3.72
CA LEU A 266 6.31 5.44 -4.99
C LEU A 266 5.50 6.17 -6.07
N PRO A 267 4.33 6.78 -5.77
CA PRO A 267 3.56 7.51 -6.77
C PRO A 267 4.34 8.66 -7.40
N VAL A 268 5.11 9.39 -6.59
CA VAL A 268 5.88 10.54 -7.06
C VAL A 268 7.08 10.09 -7.89
N ILE A 269 7.70 8.96 -7.53
CA ILE A 269 8.75 8.33 -8.34
C ILE A 269 8.18 7.90 -9.71
N ALA A 270 6.99 7.29 -9.75
CA ALA A 270 6.32 6.93 -11.00
C ALA A 270 5.93 8.15 -11.84
N LEU A 271 5.45 9.22 -11.17
CA LEU A 271 5.05 10.47 -11.81
C LEU A 271 6.24 11.10 -12.53
N SER A 272 7.43 11.04 -11.92
CA SER A 272 8.68 11.56 -12.48
C SER A 272 8.54 13.02 -12.94
N PRO A 273 8.19 13.95 -12.04
CA PRO A 273 8.01 15.37 -12.35
C PRO A 273 9.30 15.98 -12.93
N GLN A 274 9.19 16.88 -13.90
CA GLN A 274 10.32 17.58 -14.51
C GLN A 274 10.36 19.05 -14.09
N LEU A 275 11.54 19.67 -14.27
CA LEU A 275 11.74 21.09 -14.00
C LEU A 275 10.82 21.93 -14.90
N GLY A 276 10.25 23.01 -14.35
CA GLY A 276 9.41 23.95 -15.10
C GLY A 276 7.99 23.47 -15.46
N GLU A 277 7.66 22.20 -15.23
CA GLU A 277 6.32 21.66 -15.52
C GLU A 277 5.24 22.25 -14.60
N ARG A 278 3.99 22.18 -15.08
CA ARG A 278 2.79 22.46 -14.30
C ARG A 278 2.16 21.15 -13.85
N ILE A 279 2.11 20.94 -12.53
CA ILE A 279 1.68 19.67 -11.93
C ILE A 279 0.46 19.89 -11.03
N LEU A 280 -0.51 18.99 -11.12
CA LEU A 280 -1.67 18.95 -10.23
C LEU A 280 -1.54 17.77 -9.26
N ASP A 281 -1.59 18.05 -7.97
CA ASP A 281 -1.80 17.06 -6.92
C ASP A 281 -3.26 17.20 -6.44
N LEU A 282 -4.13 16.29 -6.89
CA LEU A 282 -5.58 16.45 -6.78
C LEU A 282 -6.12 16.24 -5.35
N CYS A 283 -5.38 15.47 -4.54
CA CYS A 283 -5.74 15.06 -3.18
C CYS A 283 -4.48 15.17 -2.30
N ALA A 284 -4.05 16.41 -2.07
CA ALA A 284 -2.69 16.71 -1.65
C ALA A 284 -2.41 16.51 -0.15
N ALA A 285 -3.40 16.67 0.74
CA ALA A 285 -3.13 16.66 2.18
C ALA A 285 -2.75 15.25 2.68
N PRO A 286 -1.78 15.13 3.61
CA PRO A 286 -1.15 16.21 4.39
C PRO A 286 0.05 16.92 3.72
N GLY A 287 0.36 16.66 2.44
CA GLY A 287 1.42 17.36 1.70
C GLY A 287 2.74 16.61 1.56
N GLY A 288 2.83 15.36 2.05
CA GLY A 288 4.02 14.54 1.90
C GLY A 288 4.38 14.33 0.42
N LYS A 289 3.41 13.98 -0.43
CA LYS A 289 3.63 13.75 -1.86
C LYS A 289 3.88 15.07 -2.61
N THR A 290 3.09 16.10 -2.34
CA THR A 290 3.25 17.45 -2.89
C THR A 290 4.65 18.02 -2.64
N THR A 291 5.15 17.95 -1.40
CA THR A 291 6.51 18.44 -1.10
C THR A 291 7.60 17.60 -1.78
N TYR A 292 7.33 16.32 -2.07
CA TYR A 292 8.28 15.50 -2.83
C TYR A 292 8.30 15.88 -4.30
N ILE A 293 7.14 16.22 -4.88
CA ILE A 293 7.04 16.77 -6.23
C ILE A 293 7.87 18.06 -6.32
N ALA A 294 7.67 19.01 -5.40
CA ALA A 294 8.44 20.26 -5.34
C ALA A 294 9.95 20.04 -5.22
N GLN A 295 10.36 19.06 -4.41
CA GLN A 295 11.74 18.65 -4.25
C GLN A 295 12.37 18.17 -5.56
N LEU A 296 11.67 17.30 -6.31
CA LEU A 296 12.16 16.81 -7.60
C LEU A 296 12.17 17.91 -8.68
N MET A 297 11.22 18.84 -8.61
CA MET A 297 11.16 20.03 -9.48
C MET A 297 12.16 21.13 -9.07
N LYS A 298 12.92 20.95 -7.98
CA LYS A 298 13.84 21.97 -7.42
C LYS A 298 13.19 23.35 -7.26
N ASN A 299 11.94 23.39 -6.79
CA ASN A 299 11.15 24.63 -6.68
C ASN A 299 10.97 25.42 -8.00
N THR A 300 11.11 24.78 -9.17
CA THR A 300 10.79 25.39 -10.47
C THR A 300 9.38 25.00 -10.94
N GLY A 301 8.83 25.68 -11.95
CA GLY A 301 7.48 25.37 -12.45
C GLY A 301 6.38 25.75 -11.46
N THR A 302 5.24 25.05 -11.52
CA THR A 302 4.11 25.32 -10.61
C THR A 302 3.36 24.06 -10.23
N ILE A 303 3.11 23.90 -8.94
CA ILE A 303 2.33 22.80 -8.38
C ILE A 303 1.00 23.37 -7.89
N PHE A 304 -0.10 22.74 -8.30
CA PHE A 304 -1.42 23.02 -7.76
C PHE A 304 -1.78 21.88 -6.81
N ALA A 305 -1.83 22.18 -5.52
CA ALA A 305 -2.07 21.22 -4.46
C ALA A 305 -3.49 21.40 -3.92
N ASN A 306 -4.39 20.49 -4.29
CA ASN A 306 -5.80 20.58 -3.96
C ASN A 306 -6.16 19.69 -2.76
N GLU A 307 -6.90 20.23 -1.79
CA GLU A 307 -7.47 19.48 -0.69
C GLU A 307 -8.87 19.99 -0.39
N ILE A 308 -9.88 19.12 -0.43
CA ILE A 308 -11.28 19.54 -0.22
C ILE A 308 -11.57 19.96 1.22
N ASN A 309 -10.85 19.40 2.21
CA ASN A 309 -11.08 19.72 3.61
C ASN A 309 -10.21 20.91 4.06
N PRO A 310 -10.81 22.06 4.43
CA PRO A 310 -10.06 23.25 4.83
C PRO A 310 -9.14 23.02 6.04
N SER A 311 -9.52 22.15 6.98
CA SER A 311 -8.70 21.81 8.14
C SER A 311 -7.43 21.05 7.72
N ARG A 312 -7.57 20.08 6.81
CA ARG A 312 -6.43 19.33 6.26
C ARG A 312 -5.56 20.20 5.35
N ALA A 313 -6.15 21.18 4.66
CA ALA A 313 -5.40 22.16 3.86
C ALA A 313 -4.43 23.01 4.72
N LYS A 314 -4.77 23.30 5.99
CA LYS A 314 -3.84 23.96 6.92
C LYS A 314 -2.59 23.12 7.20
N ALA A 315 -2.74 21.80 7.34
CA ALA A 315 -1.61 20.90 7.53
C ALA A 315 -0.73 20.83 6.27
N LEU A 316 -1.34 20.80 5.08
CA LEU A 316 -0.65 20.91 3.80
C LEU A 316 0.16 22.21 3.72
N LEU A 317 -0.46 23.35 4.03
CA LEU A 317 0.18 24.66 4.06
C LEU A 317 1.38 24.69 5.02
N GLY A 318 1.20 24.25 6.26
CA GLY A 318 2.26 24.19 7.26
C GLY A 318 3.43 23.31 6.81
N ASN A 319 3.15 22.17 6.20
CA ASN A 319 4.19 21.30 5.65
C ASN A 319 4.92 21.93 4.46
N CYS A 320 4.23 22.58 3.53
CA CYS A 320 4.87 23.28 2.42
C CYS A 320 5.81 24.39 2.91
N HIS A 321 5.35 25.25 3.82
CA HIS A 321 6.18 26.32 4.40
C HIS A 321 7.40 25.77 5.13
N ARG A 322 7.18 24.81 6.04
CA ARG A 322 8.27 24.20 6.80
C ARG A 322 9.32 23.58 5.89
N MET A 323 8.89 22.87 4.85
CA MET A 323 9.77 22.19 3.89
C MET A 323 10.43 23.17 2.89
N GLY A 324 10.12 24.46 2.93
CA GLY A 324 10.70 25.47 2.03
C GLY A 324 10.23 25.31 0.59
N VAL A 325 9.00 24.85 0.40
CA VAL A 325 8.38 24.73 -0.92
C VAL A 325 7.82 26.09 -1.33
N THR A 326 8.27 26.61 -2.47
CA THR A 326 7.93 27.96 -2.93
C THR A 326 7.10 28.00 -4.22
N ASN A 327 7.05 26.88 -4.95
CA ASN A 327 6.40 26.78 -6.26
C ASN A 327 4.99 26.15 -6.19
N THR A 328 4.31 26.21 -5.04
CA THR A 328 3.03 25.54 -4.81
C THR A 328 1.90 26.52 -4.54
N VAL A 329 0.81 26.39 -5.29
CA VAL A 329 -0.49 27.01 -5.05
C VAL A 329 -1.37 26.02 -4.32
N ILE A 330 -1.90 26.39 -3.17
CA ILE A 330 -2.82 25.54 -2.39
C ILE A 330 -4.25 25.96 -2.69
N CYS A 331 -5.08 24.99 -3.06
CA CYS A 331 -6.49 25.20 -3.40
C CYS A 331 -7.40 24.32 -2.53
N THR A 332 -8.60 24.81 -2.25
CA THR A 332 -9.63 24.07 -1.50
C THR A 332 -10.86 23.89 -2.37
N GLU A 333 -10.77 22.97 -3.33
CA GLU A 333 -11.82 22.76 -4.32
C GLU A 333 -12.26 21.29 -4.41
N ASN A 334 -13.47 21.06 -4.92
CA ASN A 334 -13.92 19.72 -5.23
C ASN A 334 -13.14 19.18 -6.44
N GLY A 335 -12.24 18.22 -6.21
CA GLY A 335 -11.38 17.64 -7.25
C GLY A 335 -12.13 17.06 -8.45
N ARG A 336 -13.41 16.69 -8.31
CA ARG A 336 -14.25 16.21 -9.43
C ARG A 336 -14.58 17.32 -10.44
N LYS A 337 -14.58 18.58 -10.00
CA LYS A 337 -14.90 19.77 -10.81
C LYS A 337 -13.64 20.47 -11.34
N PHE A 338 -12.46 19.99 -10.97
CA PHE A 338 -11.19 20.62 -11.31
C PHE A 338 -10.98 20.89 -12.81
N PRO A 339 -11.41 20.00 -13.75
CA PRO A 339 -11.32 20.28 -15.19
C PRO A 339 -11.97 21.58 -15.65
N ASN A 340 -13.03 22.02 -14.95
CA ASN A 340 -13.76 23.26 -15.27
C ASN A 340 -13.08 24.50 -14.69
N ILE A 341 -12.23 24.31 -13.68
CA ILE A 341 -11.47 25.37 -13.02
C ILE A 341 -10.17 25.59 -13.81
N MET A 342 -9.47 24.50 -14.09
CA MET A 342 -8.12 24.53 -14.62
C MET A 342 -7.78 23.21 -15.33
N SER A 343 -7.14 23.34 -16.48
CA SER A 343 -6.68 22.22 -17.30
C SER A 343 -5.29 22.49 -17.85
N ASN A 344 -4.81 21.62 -18.73
CA ASN A 344 -3.50 21.70 -19.36
C ASN A 344 -2.34 21.52 -18.36
N PHE A 345 -2.46 20.51 -17.49
CA PHE A 345 -1.36 20.06 -16.63
C PHE A 345 -0.46 19.07 -17.36
N ASP A 346 0.85 19.24 -17.23
CA ASP A 346 1.85 18.30 -17.76
C ASP A 346 1.72 16.95 -17.09
N ARG A 347 1.50 16.97 -15.77
CA ARG A 347 1.32 15.77 -14.95
C ARG A 347 0.26 15.95 -13.88
N VAL A 348 -0.45 14.89 -13.57
CA VAL A 348 -1.47 14.87 -12.51
C VAL A 348 -1.24 13.68 -11.59
N LEU A 349 -1.19 13.93 -10.29
CA LEU A 349 -1.17 12.91 -9.24
C LEU A 349 -2.55 12.80 -8.60
N VAL A 350 -3.03 11.57 -8.50
CA VAL A 350 -4.26 11.21 -7.79
C VAL A 350 -3.90 10.17 -6.73
N ASP A 351 -3.50 10.65 -5.57
CA ASP A 351 -3.42 9.82 -4.36
C ASP A 351 -4.82 9.74 -3.74
N ALA A 352 -5.60 8.77 -4.18
CA ALA A 352 -7.04 8.82 -3.99
C ALA A 352 -7.42 8.48 -2.54
N PRO A 353 -8.47 9.11 -1.98
CA PRO A 353 -9.05 8.65 -0.72
C PRO A 353 -9.50 7.20 -0.85
N CYS A 354 -8.95 6.35 0.02
CA CYS A 354 -9.06 4.88 -0.01
C CYS A 354 -9.58 4.33 1.30
N SER A 355 -10.01 3.08 1.28
CA SER A 355 -10.41 2.31 2.46
C SER A 355 -9.31 2.12 3.50
N GLY A 356 -8.03 2.23 3.11
CA GLY A 356 -6.90 1.98 4.01
C GLY A 356 -6.59 0.50 4.25
N THR A 357 -7.14 -0.42 3.46
CA THR A 357 -6.92 -1.88 3.64
C THR A 357 -5.46 -2.32 3.49
N GLY A 358 -4.59 -1.49 2.93
CA GLY A 358 -3.15 -1.74 2.85
C GLY A 358 -2.33 -1.24 4.04
N ILE A 359 -2.93 -0.44 4.95
CA ILE A 359 -2.23 0.19 6.08
C ILE A 359 -2.71 -0.33 7.44
N ILE A 360 -3.20 -1.57 7.51
CA ILE A 360 -3.78 -2.16 8.73
C ILE A 360 -2.83 -2.14 9.92
N ALA A 361 -1.53 -2.34 9.69
CA ALA A 361 -0.52 -2.24 10.75
C ALA A 361 -0.45 -0.83 11.38
N LYS A 362 -0.80 0.23 10.64
CA LYS A 362 -0.81 1.62 11.12
C LYS A 362 -2.17 2.04 11.66
N ASP A 363 -3.24 1.51 11.09
CA ASP A 363 -4.61 1.75 11.51
C ASP A 363 -5.36 0.42 11.69
N PRO A 364 -5.26 -0.19 12.89
CA PRO A 364 -5.94 -1.45 13.18
C PRO A 364 -7.47 -1.35 13.13
N SER A 365 -8.06 -0.14 13.17
CA SER A 365 -9.51 0.04 13.10
C SER A 365 -10.09 -0.42 11.76
N VAL A 366 -9.27 -0.47 10.71
CA VAL A 366 -9.63 -0.98 9.38
C VAL A 366 -10.10 -2.44 9.44
N LYS A 367 -9.60 -3.25 10.39
CA LYS A 367 -9.97 -4.66 10.56
C LYS A 367 -11.45 -4.88 10.82
N THR A 368 -12.10 -3.92 11.49
CA THR A 368 -13.48 -4.06 11.98
C THR A 368 -14.45 -3.08 11.33
N THR A 369 -13.99 -1.90 10.93
CA THR A 369 -14.86 -0.82 10.44
C THR A 369 -15.29 -0.98 8.98
N LYS A 370 -14.48 -1.62 8.13
CA LYS A 370 -14.71 -1.63 6.68
C LYS A 370 -15.74 -2.66 6.25
N ASN A 371 -16.71 -2.20 5.46
CA ASN A 371 -17.75 -3.02 4.85
C ASN A 371 -17.86 -2.73 3.34
N ASN A 372 -18.68 -3.51 2.63
CA ASN A 372 -18.85 -3.38 1.19
C ASN A 372 -19.31 -1.98 0.76
N ASP A 373 -20.25 -1.38 1.48
CA ASP A 373 -20.82 -0.07 1.14
C ASP A 373 -19.77 1.04 1.22
N GLU A 374 -18.90 1.00 2.24
CA GLU A 374 -17.78 1.93 2.36
C GLU A 374 -16.78 1.77 1.21
N ILE A 375 -16.47 0.53 0.82
CA ILE A 375 -15.61 0.25 -0.34
C ILE A 375 -16.25 0.83 -1.61
N GLN A 376 -17.53 0.56 -1.88
CA GLN A 376 -18.20 1.05 -3.09
C GLN A 376 -18.26 2.58 -3.16
N LYS A 377 -18.52 3.25 -2.02
CA LYS A 377 -18.45 4.73 -1.94
C LYS A 377 -17.06 5.25 -2.30
N CYS A 378 -16.00 4.59 -1.82
CA CYS A 378 -14.62 4.93 -2.18
C CYS A 378 -14.38 4.71 -3.68
N VAL A 379 -14.78 3.57 -4.24
CA VAL A 379 -14.63 3.23 -5.66
C VAL A 379 -15.32 4.25 -6.57
N GLU A 380 -16.56 4.63 -6.28
CA GLU A 380 -17.29 5.62 -7.07
C GLU A 380 -16.60 6.99 -7.04
N LEU A 381 -16.14 7.41 -5.86
CA LEU A 381 -15.38 8.64 -5.69
C LEU A 381 -14.06 8.60 -6.48
N GLN A 382 -13.30 7.51 -6.35
CA GLN A 382 -12.03 7.30 -7.03
C GLN A 382 -12.20 7.30 -8.55
N LYS A 383 -13.22 6.64 -9.10
CA LYS A 383 -13.56 6.66 -10.53
C LYS A 383 -13.78 8.09 -11.03
N ARG A 384 -14.58 8.88 -10.32
CA ARG A 384 -14.85 10.29 -10.67
C ARG A 384 -13.60 11.16 -10.59
N LEU A 385 -12.79 11.01 -9.54
CA LEU A 385 -11.54 11.75 -9.38
C LEU A 385 -10.53 11.41 -10.46
N LEU A 386 -10.40 10.13 -10.82
CA LEU A 386 -9.46 9.70 -11.85
C LEU A 386 -9.86 10.21 -13.24
N VAL A 387 -11.15 10.18 -13.57
CA VAL A 387 -11.66 10.78 -14.81
C VAL A 387 -11.38 12.28 -14.85
N ALA A 388 -11.68 13.00 -13.76
CA ALA A 388 -11.38 14.43 -13.67
C ALA A 388 -9.88 14.73 -13.81
N ALA A 389 -9.02 13.93 -13.19
CA ALA A 389 -7.56 14.07 -13.33
C ALA A 389 -7.08 13.90 -14.78
N ILE A 390 -7.63 12.91 -15.49
CA ILE A 390 -7.34 12.70 -16.92
C ILE A 390 -7.82 13.89 -17.74
N ASP A 391 -8.99 14.44 -17.45
CA ASP A 391 -9.55 15.57 -18.18
C ASP A 391 -8.77 16.87 -17.93
N SER A 392 -8.24 17.09 -16.73
CA SER A 392 -7.33 18.19 -16.40
C SER A 392 -5.93 18.05 -17.04
N CYS A 393 -5.48 16.83 -17.33
CA CYS A 393 -4.17 16.58 -17.94
C CYS A 393 -4.14 16.98 -19.42
N LYS A 394 -3.00 17.52 -19.89
CA LYS A 394 -2.80 17.82 -21.31
C LYS A 394 -2.63 16.56 -22.14
N VAL A 395 -2.91 16.63 -23.44
CA VAL A 395 -2.59 15.52 -24.36
C VAL A 395 -1.08 15.29 -24.39
N GLY A 396 -0.66 14.03 -24.29
CA GLY A 396 0.74 13.63 -24.13
C GLY A 396 1.27 13.72 -22.68
N GLY A 397 0.51 14.30 -21.76
CA GLY A 397 0.83 14.37 -20.33
C GLY A 397 0.61 13.04 -19.60
N TYR A 398 1.02 13.00 -18.34
CA TYR A 398 0.98 11.79 -17.51
C TYR A 398 0.05 11.93 -16.30
N VAL A 399 -0.71 10.87 -16.02
CA VAL A 399 -1.53 10.77 -14.82
C VAL A 399 -1.03 9.58 -14.00
N VAL A 400 -0.76 9.79 -12.71
CA VAL A 400 -0.49 8.70 -11.77
C VAL A 400 -1.65 8.59 -10.80
N TYR A 401 -2.22 7.40 -10.75
CA TYR A 401 -3.23 7.01 -9.78
C TYR A 401 -2.58 6.11 -8.73
N SER A 402 -2.87 6.36 -7.46
CA SER A 402 -2.41 5.50 -6.37
C SER A 402 -3.42 5.41 -5.23
N THR A 403 -3.36 4.29 -4.52
CA THR A 403 -4.15 4.06 -3.30
C THR A 403 -3.31 3.34 -2.24
N CYS A 404 -3.75 3.51 -0.99
CA CYS A 404 -3.34 2.77 0.18
C CYS A 404 -4.16 1.48 0.40
N SER A 405 -4.78 0.94 -0.67
CA SER A 405 -5.67 -0.22 -0.64
C SER A 405 -5.05 -1.39 -1.39
N ILE A 406 -5.33 -2.61 -0.94
CA ILE A 406 -4.93 -3.86 -1.62
C ILE A 406 -6.08 -4.48 -2.42
N LEU A 407 -7.30 -3.96 -2.28
CA LEU A 407 -8.51 -4.49 -2.92
C LEU A 407 -8.52 -4.21 -4.44
N VAL A 408 -9.04 -5.15 -5.21
CA VAL A 408 -9.11 -5.06 -6.68
C VAL A 408 -10.15 -4.02 -7.12
N GLU A 409 -11.21 -3.85 -6.33
CA GLU A 409 -12.32 -2.93 -6.58
C GLU A 409 -11.87 -1.47 -6.57
N GLU A 410 -10.96 -1.12 -5.67
CA GLU A 410 -10.37 0.23 -5.59
C GLU A 410 -9.20 0.42 -6.54
N ASN A 411 -8.65 -0.65 -7.12
CA ASN A 411 -7.42 -0.59 -7.90
C ASN A 411 -7.69 -0.85 -9.38
N GLU A 412 -7.56 -2.10 -9.85
CA GLU A 412 -7.70 -2.47 -11.25
C GLU A 412 -9.07 -2.10 -11.79
N ASN A 413 -10.14 -2.24 -11.00
CA ASN A 413 -11.49 -1.88 -11.46
C ASN A 413 -11.60 -0.37 -11.75
N VAL A 414 -11.03 0.49 -10.90
CA VAL A 414 -11.00 1.95 -11.12
C VAL A 414 -10.17 2.31 -12.35
N VAL A 415 -9.00 1.69 -12.50
CA VAL A 415 -8.11 1.93 -13.65
C VAL A 415 -8.76 1.44 -14.95
N ASN A 416 -9.34 0.24 -14.95
CA ASN A 416 -10.02 -0.35 -16.10
C ASN A 416 -11.22 0.50 -16.53
N PHE A 417 -11.97 1.03 -15.58
CA PHE A 417 -13.04 2.01 -15.85
C PHE A 417 -12.51 3.25 -16.56
N ALA A 418 -11.39 3.82 -16.11
CA ALA A 418 -10.80 5.00 -16.74
C ALA A 418 -10.26 4.71 -18.15
N LEU A 419 -9.65 3.53 -18.37
CA LEU A 419 -9.17 3.08 -19.70
C LEU A 419 -10.31 2.97 -20.71
N ARG A 420 -11.50 2.53 -20.29
CA ARG A 420 -12.69 2.44 -21.17
C ARG A 420 -13.28 3.81 -21.47
N ARG A 421 -13.27 4.73 -20.50
CA ARG A 421 -13.92 6.05 -20.59
C ARG A 421 -13.08 7.12 -21.27
N ARG A 422 -11.76 6.98 -21.32
CA ARG A 422 -10.85 8.00 -21.84
C ARG A 422 -9.76 7.38 -22.71
N LYS A 423 -9.28 8.13 -23.70
CA LYS A 423 -8.17 7.73 -24.56
C LYS A 423 -6.83 7.88 -23.81
N VAL A 424 -6.57 6.94 -22.92
CA VAL A 424 -5.35 6.82 -22.12
C VAL A 424 -4.70 5.45 -22.32
N ARG A 425 -3.40 5.37 -22.10
CA ARG A 425 -2.64 4.12 -22.15
C ARG A 425 -1.84 3.92 -20.86
N LEU A 426 -1.85 2.69 -20.33
CA LEU A 426 -0.97 2.31 -19.23
C LEU A 426 0.50 2.33 -19.67
N GLU A 427 1.31 3.07 -18.93
CA GLU A 427 2.75 3.16 -19.12
C GLU A 427 3.46 2.31 -18.08
N GLU A 428 4.57 1.71 -18.48
CA GLU A 428 5.37 0.92 -17.57
C GLU A 428 6.06 1.81 -16.53
N THR A 429 6.14 1.31 -15.29
CA THR A 429 6.88 1.95 -14.22
C THR A 429 8.12 1.13 -13.90
N LYS A 430 9.24 1.81 -13.61
CA LYS A 430 10.47 1.18 -13.11
C LYS A 430 10.39 0.85 -11.61
N LEU A 431 9.17 0.83 -11.07
CA LEU A 431 8.96 0.46 -9.68
C LEU A 431 9.05 -1.06 -9.56
N PHE A 432 9.61 -1.51 -8.44
CA PHE A 432 9.48 -2.89 -7.99
C PHE A 432 8.01 -3.19 -7.62
N GLY A 433 7.73 -4.42 -7.20
CA GLY A 433 6.40 -4.86 -6.80
C GLY A 433 5.79 -5.87 -7.74
N GLU A 434 4.66 -6.42 -7.34
CA GLU A 434 3.89 -7.38 -8.12
C GLU A 434 3.16 -6.69 -9.26
N LYS A 435 2.94 -7.43 -10.34
CA LYS A 435 2.13 -6.95 -11.48
C LYS A 435 0.65 -6.89 -11.08
N GLY A 436 -0.11 -6.02 -11.75
CA GLY A 436 -1.57 -6.00 -11.59
C GLY A 436 -2.25 -7.24 -12.18
N PHE A 437 -3.46 -7.50 -11.71
CA PHE A 437 -4.27 -8.62 -12.20
C PHE A 437 -4.84 -8.32 -13.59
N THR A 438 -4.71 -9.26 -14.53
CA THR A 438 -5.43 -9.22 -15.81
C THR A 438 -6.78 -9.93 -15.73
N ALA A 439 -6.91 -10.88 -14.81
CA ALA A 439 -8.18 -11.49 -14.44
C ALA A 439 -8.23 -11.70 -12.93
N PHE A 440 -9.41 -11.58 -12.32
CA PHE A 440 -9.62 -11.83 -10.90
C PHE A 440 -11.10 -12.16 -10.66
N LYS A 441 -11.43 -13.35 -10.13
CA LYS A 441 -12.79 -13.75 -9.75
C LYS A 441 -13.86 -13.36 -10.79
N GLY A 442 -13.72 -13.86 -12.02
CA GLY A 442 -14.63 -13.58 -13.12
C GLY A 442 -14.47 -12.20 -13.78
N TYR A 443 -13.78 -11.25 -13.15
CA TYR A 443 -13.45 -9.97 -13.78
C TYR A 443 -12.31 -10.15 -14.78
N GLN A 444 -12.54 -9.74 -16.03
CA GLN A 444 -11.52 -9.61 -17.07
C GLN A 444 -11.12 -8.13 -17.21
N PHE A 445 -9.86 -7.84 -16.94
CA PHE A 445 -9.28 -6.50 -17.05
C PHE A 445 -8.49 -6.34 -18.35
N HIS A 446 -8.20 -5.09 -18.70
CA HIS A 446 -7.37 -4.78 -19.87
C HIS A 446 -6.01 -5.51 -19.82
N PRO A 447 -5.51 -6.13 -20.91
CA PRO A 447 -4.26 -6.91 -20.90
C PRO A 447 -3.03 -6.16 -20.39
N HIS A 448 -2.96 -4.86 -20.67
CA HIS A 448 -1.89 -3.98 -20.15
C HIS A 448 -1.96 -3.70 -18.64
N MET A 449 -2.93 -4.26 -17.89
CA MET A 449 -3.00 -4.12 -16.43
C MET A 449 -1.74 -4.64 -15.74
N VAL A 450 -1.01 -5.57 -16.36
CA VAL A 450 0.33 -6.02 -15.91
C VAL A 450 1.37 -4.91 -15.71
N ARG A 451 1.12 -3.70 -16.25
CA ARG A 451 2.03 -2.53 -16.14
C ARG A 451 1.86 -1.75 -14.83
N VAL A 452 0.74 -1.94 -14.12
CA VAL A 452 0.56 -1.37 -12.78
C VAL A 452 1.41 -2.13 -11.77
N ARG A 453 1.61 -1.56 -10.58
CA ARG A 453 2.39 -2.19 -9.51
C ARG A 453 1.60 -2.26 -8.22
N ARG A 454 1.66 -3.44 -7.59
CA ARG A 454 1.10 -3.77 -6.29
C ARG A 454 2.23 -3.99 -5.30
N PHE A 455 2.04 -3.49 -4.09
CA PHE A 455 2.97 -3.62 -2.98
C PHE A 455 2.24 -4.28 -1.83
N TYR A 456 2.94 -5.19 -1.17
CA TYR A 456 2.36 -6.04 -0.13
C TYR A 456 3.23 -6.08 1.11
N PRO A 457 2.62 -6.02 2.31
CA PRO A 457 3.28 -6.11 3.62
C PRO A 457 4.24 -7.29 3.76
N HIS A 458 3.80 -8.51 3.43
CA HIS A 458 4.57 -9.74 3.61
C HIS A 458 5.70 -9.92 2.60
N LYS A 459 5.51 -9.46 1.35
CA LYS A 459 6.49 -9.64 0.27
C LYS A 459 7.57 -8.57 0.20
N HIS A 460 7.20 -7.32 0.49
CA HIS A 460 8.04 -6.16 0.15
C HIS A 460 8.49 -5.35 1.36
N ASN A 461 8.07 -5.73 2.56
CA ASN A 461 8.34 -5.00 3.78
C ASN A 461 7.91 -3.51 3.73
N VAL A 462 6.90 -3.18 2.92
CA VAL A 462 6.27 -1.86 2.83
C VAL A 462 4.77 -1.99 3.05
N ASP A 463 4.09 -0.88 3.37
CA ASP A 463 2.63 -0.90 3.46
C ASP A 463 1.98 -1.34 2.14
N GLY A 464 0.81 -1.96 2.23
CA GLY A 464 -0.01 -2.31 1.08
C GLY A 464 -0.36 -1.09 0.25
N PHE A 465 -0.06 -1.15 -1.04
CA PHE A 465 -0.13 0.03 -1.90
C PHE A 465 -0.32 -0.34 -3.37
N PHE A 466 -0.88 0.57 -4.16
CA PHE A 466 -1.11 0.41 -5.60
C PHE A 466 -0.68 1.64 -6.37
N VAL A 467 -0.05 1.44 -7.53
CA VAL A 467 0.35 2.53 -8.44
C VAL A 467 0.07 2.18 -9.89
N ALA A 468 -0.67 3.06 -10.59
CA ALA A 468 -0.90 2.99 -12.02
C ALA A 468 -0.47 4.31 -12.69
N LYS A 469 0.37 4.21 -13.72
CA LYS A 469 0.79 5.34 -14.54
C LYS A 469 0.12 5.28 -15.91
N MET A 470 -0.48 6.37 -16.32
CA MET A 470 -1.18 6.50 -17.59
C MET A 470 -0.65 7.69 -18.38
N LYS A 471 -0.63 7.57 -19.71
CA LYS A 471 -0.38 8.67 -20.64
C LYS A 471 -1.68 9.02 -21.35
N LYS A 472 -2.03 10.31 -21.38
CA LYS A 472 -3.19 10.80 -22.14
C LYS A 472 -2.84 10.87 -23.63
N LEU A 473 -3.61 10.18 -24.47
CA LEU A 473 -3.34 10.08 -25.91
C LEU A 473 -4.14 11.10 -26.72
N ALA A 474 -5.36 11.40 -26.31
CA ALA A 474 -6.22 12.37 -26.98
C ALA A 474 -7.12 13.11 -25.98
N ALA A 475 -7.72 14.21 -26.44
CA ALA A 475 -8.78 14.88 -25.69
C ALA A 475 -10.00 13.97 -25.56
N ALA A 476 -10.80 14.18 -24.51
CA ALA A 476 -12.07 13.47 -24.38
C ALA A 476 -12.99 13.86 -25.54
N THR A 477 -13.55 12.88 -26.23
CA THR A 477 -14.68 13.12 -27.14
C THR A 477 -15.83 13.62 -26.29
N LYS A 478 -16.37 14.82 -26.57
CA LYS A 478 -17.58 15.29 -25.89
C LYS A 478 -18.69 14.28 -26.23
N GLU A 479 -19.10 13.46 -25.26
CA GLU A 479 -20.33 12.69 -25.39
C GLU A 479 -21.44 13.71 -25.68
N LYS A 480 -22.05 13.63 -26.87
CA LYS A 480 -23.21 14.45 -27.20
C LYS A 480 -24.26 14.10 -26.14
N LYS A 481 -24.65 15.08 -25.32
CA LYS A 481 -25.86 14.95 -24.51
C LYS A 481 -26.99 14.69 -25.51
N VAL A 482 -27.50 13.46 -25.53
CA VAL A 482 -28.79 13.17 -26.16
C VAL A 482 -29.79 13.99 -25.34
N SER A 483 -30.35 14.99 -26.01
CA SER A 483 -31.30 15.98 -25.49
C SER A 483 -32.62 15.36 -25.10
#